data_AF-A0A382YNF9-F1
#
_entry.id   AF-A0A382YNF9-F1
#
_cell.length_a   1.000
_cell.length_b   1.000
_cell.length_c   1.000
_cell.angle_alpha   90.00
_cell.angle_beta   90.00
_cell.angle_gamma   90.00
#
_symmetry.space_group_name_H-M   'P 1'
#
loop_
_entity.id
_entity.type
_entity.pdbx_description
1 polymer ?
#
loop_
_entity_poly.entity_id
_entity_poly.type
_entity_poly.pdbx_seq_one_letter_code
_entity_poly.pdbx_strand_id
1 'polypeptide(L)' 'MDSLIVHLFAFVYGIAFVIAGIEHFRGPQKFVEIVPPYFPFALFLVYLTGVIEIAGGLGIIYPETREIAG' A
#
# COMPACT_ATOMS: atom_id res chain seq x y z
N MET A 1 6.87 20.52 13.48
CA MET A 1 6.64 19.18 14.07
C MET A 1 8.00 18.59 14.41
N ASP A 2 8.14 17.91 15.54
CA ASP A 2 9.37 17.19 15.88
C ASP A 2 9.66 16.13 14.80
N SER A 3 10.90 16.04 14.34
CA SER A 3 11.32 15.04 13.37
C SER A 3 11.03 13.63 13.87
N LEU A 4 11.21 13.35 15.17
CA LEU A 4 10.90 12.05 15.75
C LEU A 4 9.43 11.67 15.56
N ILE A 5 8.53 12.63 15.79
CA ILE A 5 7.08 12.42 15.64
C ILE A 5 6.73 12.08 14.20
N VAL A 6 7.31 12.79 13.21
CA VAL A 6 7.09 12.50 11.78
C VAL A 6 7.53 11.10 11.42
N HIS A 7 8.71 10.67 11.88
CA HIS A 7 9.24 9.34 11.57
C HIS A 7 8.39 8.24 12.21
N LEU A 8 7.88 8.46 13.43
CA LEU A 8 6.99 7.51 14.09
C LEU A 8 5.67 7.35 13.32
N PHE A 9 5.04 8.45 12.91
CA PHE A 9 3.82 8.40 12.09
C PHE A 9 4.06 7.75 10.73
N ALA A 10 5.14 8.12 10.05
CA ALA A 10 5.52 7.54 8.77
C ALA A 10 5.76 6.02 8.88
N PHE A 11 6.40 5.58 9.96
CA PHE A 11 6.63 4.15 10.18
C PHE A 11 5.33 3.38 10.42
N VAL A 12 4.46 3.89 11.31
CA VAL A 12 3.16 3.25 11.60
C VAL A 12 2.29 3.18 10.35
N TYR A 13 2.18 4.30 9.62
CA TYR A 13 1.36 4.40 8.43
C TYR A 13 1.92 3.55 7.27
N GLY A 14 3.23 3.63 7.04
CA GLY A 14 3.89 2.86 5.98
C GLY A 14 3.83 1.35 6.23
N ILE A 15 3.98 0.89 7.47
CA ILE A 15 3.79 -0.54 7.80
C ILE A 15 2.34 -0.98 7.54
N ALA A 16 1.35 -0.15 7.88
CA ALA A 16 -0.05 -0.48 7.61
C ALA A 16 -0.28 -0.70 6.10
N PHE A 17 0.31 0.15 5.25
CA PHE A 17 0.28 0.00 3.78
C PHE A 17 0.99 -1.26 3.30
N VAL A 18 2.17 -1.57 3.84
CA VAL A 18 2.89 -2.80 3.48
C VAL A 18 2.08 -4.04 3.85
N ILE A 19 1.45 -4.05 5.03
CA ILE A 19 0.59 -5.16 5.45
C ILE A 19 -0.62 -5.29 4.54
N ALA A 20 -1.32 -4.18 4.24
CA ALA A 20 -2.45 -4.17 3.32
C ALA A 20 -2.08 -4.72 1.93
N GLY A 21 -0.93 -4.29 1.41
CA GLY A 21 -0.43 -4.76 0.13
C GLY A 21 -0.05 -6.24 0.13
N ILE A 22 0.49 -6.78 1.23
CA ILE A 22 0.74 -8.23 1.39
C ILE A 22 -0.58 -9.03 1.38
N GLU A 23 -1.65 -8.51 1.99
CA GLU A 23 -2.94 -9.20 2.03
C GLU A 23 -3.57 -9.38 0.64
N HIS A 24 -3.29 -8.47 -0.31
CA HIS A 24 -3.68 -8.63 -1.73
C HIS A 24 -3.09 -9.91 -2.36
N PHE A 25 -1.95 -10.41 -1.87
CA PHE A 25 -1.34 -11.66 -2.36
C PHE A 25 -1.76 -12.89 -1.56
N ARG A 26 -2.08 -12.74 -0.27
CA ARG A 26 -2.50 -13.87 0.59
C ARG A 26 -3.95 -14.28 0.40
N GLY A 27 -4.83 -13.32 0.19
CA GLY A 27 -6.27 -13.56 0.01
C GLY A 27 -6.88 -12.72 -1.11
N PRO A 28 -6.35 -12.78 -2.34
CA PRO A 28 -6.74 -11.88 -3.44
C PRO A 28 -8.24 -11.91 -3.73
N GLN A 29 -8.92 -13.05 -3.54
CA GLN A 29 -10.34 -13.19 -3.84
C GLN A 29 -11.22 -12.21 -3.06
N LYS A 30 -10.87 -11.88 -1.81
CA LYS A 30 -11.59 -10.88 -1.01
C LYS A 30 -11.61 -9.50 -1.67
N PHE A 31 -10.51 -9.16 -2.34
CA PHE A 31 -10.37 -7.90 -3.06
C PHE A 31 -10.99 -7.98 -4.45
N VAL A 32 -10.90 -9.12 -5.13
CA VAL A 32 -11.56 -9.34 -6.43
C VAL A 32 -13.07 -9.14 -6.32
N GLU A 33 -13.69 -9.62 -5.24
CA GLU A 33 -15.14 -9.51 -5.00
C GLU A 33 -15.65 -8.06 -4.90
N ILE A 34 -14.79 -7.11 -4.52
CA ILE A 34 -15.15 -5.69 -4.42
C ILE A 34 -14.77 -4.88 -5.67
N VAL A 35 -14.00 -5.46 -6.61
CA VAL A 35 -13.64 -4.77 -7.86
C VAL A 35 -14.92 -4.57 -8.70
N PRO A 36 -15.23 -3.32 -9.11
CA PRO A 36 -16.42 -3.06 -9.91
C PRO A 36 -16.42 -3.85 -11.24
N PRO A 37 -17.57 -4.36 -11.69
CA PRO A 37 -17.64 -5.29 -12.83
C PRO A 37 -17.24 -4.69 -14.18
N TYR A 38 -17.15 -3.36 -14.28
CA TYR A 38 -16.67 -2.68 -15.49
C TYR A 38 -15.14 -2.65 -15.61
N PHE A 39 -14.39 -3.05 -14.57
CA PHE A 39 -12.95 -3.23 -14.67
C PHE A 39 -12.59 -4.63 -15.18
N PRO A 40 -11.84 -4.76 -16.29
CA PRO A 40 -11.35 -6.05 -16.74
C PRO A 40 -10.21 -6.55 -15.83
N PHE A 41 -9.97 -7.86 -15.84
CA PHE A 41 -8.82 -8.48 -15.16
C PHE A 41 -8.70 -8.16 -13.66
N ALA A 42 -9.81 -8.28 -12.90
CA ALA A 42 -9.86 -7.95 -11.47
C ALA A 42 -8.70 -8.53 -10.64
N LEU A 43 -8.34 -9.80 -10.86
CA LEU A 43 -7.21 -10.43 -10.15
C LEU A 43 -5.86 -9.75 -10.42
N PHE A 44 -5.62 -9.33 -11.67
CA PHE A 44 -4.41 -8.58 -12.01
C PHE A 44 -4.41 -7.22 -11.32
N LEU A 45 -5.54 -6.52 -11.32
CA LEU A 45 -5.66 -5.22 -10.65
C LEU A 45 -5.39 -5.33 -9.16
N VAL A 46 -5.90 -6.38 -8.49
CA VAL A 46 -5.62 -6.67 -7.08
C VAL A 46 -4.13 -6.87 -6.83
N TYR A 47 -3.42 -7.63 -7.66
CA TYR A 47 -1.96 -7.77 -7.50
C TYR A 47 -1.22 -6.47 -7.79
N LEU A 48 -1.66 -5.71 -8.80
CA LEU A 48 -1.06 -4.42 -9.15
C LEU A 48 -1.20 -3.42 -8.00
N THR A 49 -2.40 -3.28 -7.42
CA THR A 49 -2.62 -2.40 -6.27
C THR A 49 -1.84 -2.89 -5.05
N GLY A 50 -1.74 -4.20 -4.83
CA GLY A 50 -0.90 -4.76 -3.77
C GLY A 50 0.59 -4.37 -3.90
N VAL A 51 1.15 -4.41 -5.12
CA VAL A 51 2.53 -3.93 -5.37
C VAL A 51 2.64 -2.43 -5.07
N ILE A 52 1.68 -1.63 -5.54
CA ILE A 52 1.67 -0.18 -5.34
C ILE A 52 1.59 0.17 -3.85
N GLU A 53 0.76 -0.53 -3.07
CA GLU A 53 0.64 -0.32 -1.63
C GLU A 53 1.93 -0.67 -0.88
N ILE A 54 2.60 -1.79 -1.22
CA ILE A 54 3.90 -2.14 -0.63
C ILE A 54 4.93 -1.08 -0.98
N ALA A 55 5.03 -0.69 -2.26
CA ALA A 55 5.97 0.32 -2.72
C ALA A 55 5.73 1.67 -2.06
N GLY A 56 4.46 2.11 -1.96
CA GLY A 56 4.06 3.33 -1.29
C GLY A 56 4.34 3.31 0.21
N GLY A 57 4.03 2.18 0.88
CA GLY A 57 4.32 2.00 2.30
C GLY A 57 5.82 2.07 2.62
N LEU A 58 6.66 1.43 1.81
CA LEU A 58 8.11 1.58 1.90
C LEU A 58 8.54 3.02 1.59
N GLY A 59 7.97 3.63 0.55
CA GLY A 59 8.22 5.02 0.15
C GLY A 59 7.94 6.04 1.24
N ILE A 60 6.91 5.80 2.06
CA ILE A 60 6.57 6.60 3.24
C ILE A 60 7.58 6.36 4.38
N ILE A 61 8.05 5.13 4.59
CA ILE A 61 8.99 4.82 5.66
C ILE A 61 10.33 5.55 5.45
N TYR A 62 10.87 5.55 4.23
CA TYR A 62 12.15 6.17 3.90
C TYR A 62 12.03 7.67 3.66
N PRO A 63 12.71 8.54 4.45
CA PRO A 63 12.61 9.99 4.32
C PRO A 63 12.90 10.53 2.92
N GLU A 64 13.81 9.90 2.19
CA GLU A 64 14.29 10.30 0.86
C GLU A 64 13.22 10.13 -0.22
N THR A 65 12.21 9.28 0.02
CA THR A 65 11.17 8.94 -0.96
C THR A 65 9.78 9.43 -0.57
N ARG A 66 9.62 10.05 0.61
CA ARG A 66 8.31 10.47 1.15
C ARG A 66 7.56 11.43 0.24
N GLU A 67 8.24 12.45 -0.30
CA GLU A 67 7.60 13.42 -1.21
C GLU A 67 7.06 12.78 -2.49
N ILE A 68 7.68 11.68 -2.95
CA ILE A 68 7.21 10.94 -4.12
C ILE A 68 6.03 10.03 -3.74
N ALA A 69 6.06 9.46 -2.54
CA ALA A 69 5.02 8.57 -2.04
C ALA A 69 3.72 9.31 -1.66
N GLY A 70 3.80 10.62 -1.35
CA GLY A 70 2.67 11.48 -1.00
C GLY A 70 2.83 12.18 0.34
#